data_AF-A0A2A4PB86-F1
#
_entry.id   AF-A0A2A4PB86-F1
#
_cell.length_a   1.000
_cell.length_b   1.000
_cell.length_c   1.000
_cell.angle_alpha   90.00
_cell.angle_beta   90.00
_cell.angle_gamma   90.00
#
_symmetry.space_group_name_H-M   'P 1'
#
loop_
_entity.id
_entity.type
_entity.pdbx_description
1 polymer ?
#
loop_
_entity_poly.entity_id
_entity_poly.type
_entity_poly.pdbx_seq_one_letter_code
_entity_poly.pdbx_strand_id
1 'polypeptide(L)'
;MGLELKRKPKKSWARAKAQRIRVVENCRYCKKEMTNDESFVFFADKTCGHYNCMKKDDGQVKVENKLWQNLKDWNVEKKKSAFSW
;
A
#
# COMPACT_ATOMS: atom_id res chain seq x y z
N MET A 1 -15.99 -48.83 -38.00
CA MET A 1 -16.45 -48.55 -36.63
C MET A 1 -15.67 -47.34 -36.11
N GLY A 2 -16.32 -46.18 -35.95
CA GLY A 2 -15.67 -44.96 -35.48
C GLY A 2 -15.80 -44.81 -33.97
N LEU A 3 -14.69 -44.77 -33.25
CA LEU A 3 -14.67 -44.51 -31.80
C LEU A 3 -14.91 -43.02 -31.55
N GLU A 4 -16.11 -42.69 -31.09
CA GLU A 4 -16.48 -41.34 -30.70
C GLU A 4 -15.91 -41.01 -29.31
N LEU A 5 -14.81 -40.26 -29.27
CA LEU A 5 -14.20 -39.79 -28.02
C LEU A 5 -15.07 -38.69 -27.39
N LYS A 6 -15.95 -39.07 -26.46
CA LYS A 6 -16.73 -38.13 -25.63
C LYS A 6 -15.79 -37.21 -24.84
N ARG A 7 -15.73 -35.93 -25.24
CA ARG A 7 -14.97 -34.89 -24.52
C ARG A 7 -15.65 -34.60 -23.19
N LYS A 8 -14.96 -34.85 -22.07
CA LYS A 8 -15.47 -34.55 -20.72
C LYS A 8 -15.68 -33.03 -20.55
N PRO A 9 -16.74 -32.60 -19.84
CA PRO A 9 -17.01 -31.19 -19.61
C PRO A 9 -15.87 -30.55 -18.83
N LYS A 10 -15.31 -29.46 -19.37
CA LYS A 10 -14.24 -28.69 -18.72
C LYS A 10 -14.79 -28.02 -17.47
N LYS A 11 -14.20 -28.33 -16.30
CA LYS A 11 -14.57 -27.72 -15.02
C LYS A 11 -14.38 -26.19 -15.10
N SER A 12 -15.41 -25.42 -14.74
CA SER A 12 -15.37 -23.95 -14.75
C SER A 12 -14.26 -23.38 -13.86
N TRP A 13 -13.97 -24.04 -12.73
CA TRP A 13 -12.86 -23.72 -11.84
C TRP A 13 -11.47 -23.85 -12.49
N ALA A 14 -11.30 -24.71 -13.50
CA ALA A 14 -10.02 -24.82 -14.21
C ALA A 14 -9.74 -23.60 -15.10
N ARG A 15 -10.76 -22.81 -15.45
CA ARG A 15 -10.59 -21.54 -16.19
C ARG A 15 -10.10 -20.40 -15.30
N ALA A 16 -10.24 -20.52 -13.98
CA ALA A 16 -9.83 -19.49 -13.03
C ALA A 16 -8.30 -19.31 -12.93
N LYS A 17 -7.49 -20.31 -13.34
CA LYS A 17 -6.03 -20.20 -13.35
C LYS A 17 -5.48 -19.19 -14.36
N ALA A 18 -6.25 -18.82 -15.38
CA ALA A 18 -5.93 -17.69 -16.24
C ALA A 18 -6.46 -16.40 -15.58
N GLN A 19 -5.95 -16.07 -14.38
CA GLN A 19 -6.20 -14.76 -13.81
C GLN A 19 -5.54 -13.75 -14.74
N ARG A 20 -6.34 -13.03 -15.52
CA ARG A 20 -5.85 -11.97 -16.38
C ARG A 20 -5.29 -10.90 -15.46
N ILE A 21 -3.96 -10.77 -15.42
CA ILE A 21 -3.30 -9.65 -14.77
C ILE A 21 -3.84 -8.39 -15.46
N ARG A 22 -4.54 -7.56 -14.69
CA ARG A 22 -5.06 -6.27 -15.15
C ARG A 22 -4.27 -5.18 -14.47
N VAL A 23 -3.99 -4.12 -15.23
CA VAL A 23 -3.54 -2.86 -14.67
C VAL A 23 -4.69 -2.28 -13.86
N VAL A 24 -4.40 -1.87 -12.63
CA VAL A 24 -5.33 -1.17 -11.75
C VAL A 24 -5.24 0.31 -12.09
N GLU A 25 -4.20 0.97 -11.58
CA GLU A 25 -3.88 2.38 -11.83
C GLU A 25 -2.40 2.64 -11.46
N ASN A 26 -1.95 3.89 -11.53
CA ASN A 26 -0.64 4.31 -11.08
C ASN A 26 -0.61 4.56 -9.57
N CYS A 27 0.46 4.12 -8.91
CA CYS A 27 0.68 4.37 -7.50
C CYS A 27 0.92 5.86 -7.24
N ARG A 28 0.15 6.45 -6.31
CA ARG A 28 0.30 7.86 -5.91
C ARG A 28 1.71 8.24 -5.46
N TYR A 29 2.43 7.33 -4.80
CA TYR A 29 3.74 7.60 -4.20
C TYR A 29 4.89 7.47 -5.20
N CYS A 30 4.98 6.32 -5.89
CA CYS A 30 6.11 6.01 -6.76
C CYS A 30 5.81 6.23 -8.25
N LYS A 31 4.55 6.57 -8.59
CA LYS A 31 4.06 6.81 -9.96
C LYS A 31 4.23 5.64 -10.93
N LYS A 32 4.50 4.43 -10.42
CA LYS A 32 4.57 3.20 -11.21
C LYS A 32 3.18 2.60 -11.38
N GLU A 33 2.96 1.95 -12.52
CA GLU A 33 1.78 1.15 -12.77
C GLU A 33 1.66 0.03 -11.73
N MET A 34 0.43 -0.20 -11.27
CA MET A 34 0.08 -1.29 -10.36
C MET A 34 -0.77 -2.30 -11.10
N THR A 35 -0.51 -3.58 -10.83
CA THR A 35 -1.34 -4.67 -11.34
C THR A 35 -2.13 -5.31 -10.21
N ASN A 36 -3.25 -5.96 -10.54
CA ASN A 36 -4.10 -6.63 -9.55
C ASN A 36 -3.43 -7.83 -8.84
N ASP A 37 -2.26 -8.25 -9.31
CA ASP A 37 -1.45 -9.29 -8.67
C ASP A 37 -0.59 -8.72 -7.52
N GLU A 38 -0.42 -7.38 -7.48
CA GLU A 38 0.35 -6.69 -6.46
C GLU A 38 -0.54 -6.29 -5.27
N SER A 39 0.05 -6.12 -4.08
CA SER A 39 -0.66 -5.57 -2.92
C SER A 39 -0.80 -4.05 -3.04
N PHE A 40 -2.02 -3.59 -3.31
CA PHE A 40 -2.39 -2.18 -3.39
C PHE A 40 -3.45 -1.80 -2.35
N VAL A 41 -3.55 -0.51 -2.07
CA VAL A 41 -4.58 0.12 -1.24
C VAL A 41 -5.36 1.13 -2.07
N PHE A 42 -6.64 1.28 -1.74
CA PHE A 42 -7.53 2.26 -2.35
C PHE A 42 -7.92 3.28 -1.30
N PHE A 43 -7.62 4.55 -1.56
CA PHE A 43 -7.85 5.65 -0.63
C PHE A 43 -9.25 6.25 -0.82
N ALA A 44 -9.75 6.94 0.21
CA ALA A 44 -11.06 7.58 0.17
C ALA A 44 -11.17 8.69 -0.89
N ASP A 45 -10.05 9.30 -1.27
CA ASP A 45 -9.96 10.30 -2.34
C ASP A 45 -9.92 9.68 -3.75
N LYS A 46 -10.24 8.38 -3.86
CA LYS A 46 -10.24 7.58 -5.09
C LYS A 46 -8.86 7.43 -5.73
N THR A 47 -7.78 7.68 -4.98
CA THR A 47 -6.42 7.38 -5.45
C THR A 47 -5.99 5.97 -5.02
N CYS A 48 -5.04 5.40 -5.75
CA CYS A 48 -4.48 4.09 -5.46
C CYS A 48 -3.00 4.20 -5.08
N GLY A 49 -2.51 3.28 -4.26
CA GLY A 49 -1.08 3.19 -3.97
C GLY A 49 -0.63 1.77 -3.62
N HIS A 50 0.65 1.47 -3.84
CA HIS A 50 1.26 0.25 -3.31
C HIS A 50 1.18 0.26 -1.79
N TYR A 51 0.78 -0.86 -1.19
CA TYR A 51 0.74 -0.98 0.27
C TYR A 51 2.10 -0.67 0.91
N ASN A 52 3.20 -1.13 0.29
CA ASN A 52 4.56 -0.86 0.75
C ASN A 52 4.93 0.63 0.70
N CYS A 53 4.39 1.40 -0.24
CA CYS A 53 4.63 2.83 -0.33
C CYS A 53 3.88 3.58 0.78
N MET A 54 2.59 3.28 0.97
CA MET A 54 1.80 3.84 2.06
C MET A 54 2.43 3.56 3.43
N LYS A 55 2.90 2.33 3.65
CA LYS A 55 3.55 1.95 4.92
C LYS A 55 4.84 2.75 5.20
N LYS A 56 5.61 3.08 4.17
CA LYS A 56 6.83 3.89 4.32
C LYS A 56 6.49 5.33 4.69
N ASP A 57 5.48 5.89 4.03
CA ASP A 57 4.97 7.24 4.29
C ASP A 57 4.46 7.37 5.75
N ASP A 58 3.61 6.45 6.19
CA ASP A 58 3.13 6.35 7.58
C ASP A 58 4.28 6.25 8.60
N GLY A 59 5.33 5.51 8.23
CA GLY A 59 6.54 5.39 9.06
C GLY A 59 7.27 6.72 9.20
N GLN A 60 7.41 7.48 8.12
CA GLN A 60 8.10 8.78 8.13
C GLN A 60 7.34 9.81 8.95
N VAL A 61 6.01 9.90 8.80
CA VAL A 61 5.15 10.81 9.57
C VAL A 61 5.29 10.57 11.08
N LYS A 62 5.40 9.31 11.51
CA LYS A 62 5.60 8.96 12.93
C LYS A 62 6.95 9.42 13.47
N VAL A 63 8.01 9.35 12.67
CA VAL A 63 9.35 9.81 13.06
C VAL A 63 9.38 11.32 13.19
N GLU A 64 8.83 12.03 12.20
CA GLU A 64 8.78 13.49 12.20
C GLU A 64 8.00 14.05 13.39
N ASN A 65 6.82 13.47 13.69
CA ASN A 65 6.03 13.87 14.85
C ASN A 65 6.77 13.72 16.18
N LYS A 66 7.53 12.63 16.36
CA LYS A 66 8.36 12.43 17.55
C LYS A 66 9.45 13.49 17.66
N LEU A 67 10.07 13.85 16.54
CA LEU A 67 11.15 14.83 16.49
C LEU A 67 10.65 16.23 16.87
N TRP A 68 9.47 16.63 16.37
CA TRP A 68 8.83 17.88 16.76
C TRP A 68 8.40 17.93 18.23
N GLN A 69 7.95 16.81 18.81
CA GLN A 69 7.64 16.76 20.24
C GLN A 69 8.91 16.92 21.08
N ASN A 70 9.96 16.16 20.77
CA ASN A 70 11.24 16.27 21.48
C ASN A 70 11.82 17.70 21.42
N LEU A 71 11.70 18.39 20.27
CA LEU A 71 12.13 19.79 20.13
C LEU A 71 11.30 20.76 20.98
N LYS A 72 9.98 20.53 21.08
CA LYS A 72 9.11 21.32 21.96
C LYS A 72 9.48 21.12 23.42
N ASP A 73 9.68 19.87 23.83
CA ASP A 73 10.05 19.52 25.20
C ASP A 73 11.39 20.15 25.59
N TRP A 74 12.40 20.07 24.71
CA TRP A 74 13.70 20.73 24.90
C TRP A 74 13.58 22.26 25.04
N ASN A 75 12.77 22.90 24.19
CA ASN A 75 12.53 24.33 24.28
C ASN A 75 11.83 24.74 25.58
N VAL A 76 10.92 23.90 26.09
CA VAL A 76 10.25 24.13 27.37
C VAL A 76 11.23 23.99 28.53
N GLU A 77 12.09 22.96 28.52
CA GLU A 77 13.12 22.75 29.53
C GLU A 77 14.10 23.93 29.59
N LYS A 78 14.57 24.40 28.44
CA LYS A 78 15.43 25.58 28.36
C LYS A 78 14.77 26.85 28.88
N LYS A 79 13.48 27.06 28.60
CA LYS A 79 12.74 28.20 29.16
C LYS A 79 12.58 28.08 30.67
N LYS A 80 12.29 26.89 31.19
CA LYS A 80 12.21 26.64 32.64
C LYS A 80 13.55 26.88 33.33
N SER A 81 14.66 26.40 32.76
CA SER A 81 16.00 26.65 33.32
C SER A 81 16.37 28.12 33.28
N ALA A 82 15.99 28.85 32.22
CA ALA A 82 16.26 30.28 32.08
C ALA A 82 15.44 31.18 33.02
N PHE A 83 14.27 30.70 33.46
CA PHE A 83 13.39 31.40 34.42
C PHE A 83 13.53 30.87 35.86
N SER A 84 14.47 29.96 36.10
CA SER A 84 14.82 29.51 37.45
C SER A 84 15.92 30.41 38.01
N TRP A 85 15.52 31.48 38.71
CA TRP A 85 16.36 32.28 39.60
C TRP A 85 16.07 31.92 41.05
#